data_AF-A0A967YUS8-F1
#
_entry.id   AF-A0A967YUS8-F1
#
_cell.length_a   1.000
_cell.length_b   1.000
_cell.length_c   1.000
_cell.angle_alpha   90.00
_cell.angle_beta   90.00
_cell.angle_gamma   90.00
#
_symmetry.space_group_name_H-M   'P 1'
#
loop_
_entity.id
_entity.type
_entity.pdbx_description
1 polymer ?
#
loop_
_entity_poly.entity_id
_entity_poly.type
_entity_poly.pdbx_seq_one_letter_code
_entity_poly.pdbx_strand_id
1 'polypeptide(L)'
;PDVARAAVTEILGGMRVDDLLTVAKSQIQKMIAQKAQKMLDEYRSGLYILNVNLQEVNPPKEVAQAFRDVASAKEEREEKINKAQGYWNAVIPEARGKAHKTISDAEGYKEEVMNVARGDAEKFSAMLGEYRRAKDV
;
A
#
# COMPACT_ATOMS: atom_id res chain seq x y z
N PRO A 1 -47.65 3.10 4.47
CA PRO A 1 -46.59 4.12 4.23
C PRO A 1 -45.64 4.31 5.42
N ASP A 2 -46.16 4.27 6.64
CA ASP A 2 -45.37 4.61 7.84
C ASP A 2 -44.38 3.51 8.26
N VAL A 3 -44.68 2.24 7.99
CA VAL A 3 -43.77 1.11 8.28
C VAL A 3 -42.47 1.21 7.47
N ALA A 4 -42.56 1.55 6.19
CA ALA A 4 -41.40 1.73 5.34
C ALA A 4 -40.57 2.94 5.78
N ARG A 5 -41.22 4.05 6.14
CA ARG A 5 -40.55 5.25 6.65
C ARG A 5 -39.84 4.96 7.98
N ALA A 6 -40.51 4.26 8.91
CA ALA A 6 -39.94 3.88 10.20
C ALA A 6 -38.72 2.96 10.03
N ALA A 7 -38.82 1.94 9.18
CA ALA A 7 -37.70 1.05 8.89
C ALA A 7 -36.49 1.78 8.28
N VAL A 8 -36.73 2.74 7.37
CA VAL A 8 -35.67 3.58 6.79
C VAL A 8 -35.02 4.44 7.87
N THR A 9 -35.79 5.15 8.68
CA THR A 9 -35.25 6.04 9.72
C THR A 9 -34.49 5.28 10.80
N GLU A 10 -34.95 4.09 11.21
CA GLU A 10 -34.26 3.27 12.20
C GLU A 10 -32.92 2.73 11.68
N ILE A 11 -32.88 2.20 10.45
CA ILE A 11 -31.66 1.67 9.85
C ILE A 11 -30.66 2.78 9.55
N LEU A 12 -31.10 3.88 8.92
CA LEU A 12 -30.21 4.99 8.60
C LEU A 12 -29.75 5.77 9.83
N GLY A 13 -30.60 5.88 10.87
CA GLY A 13 -30.25 6.56 12.12
C GLY A 13 -29.26 5.80 13.01
N GLY A 14 -29.16 4.48 12.84
CA GLY A 14 -28.17 3.64 13.55
C GLY A 14 -26.81 3.51 12.85
N MET A 15 -26.68 3.99 11.62
CA MET A 15 -25.45 3.90 10.83
C MET A 15 -24.69 5.22 10.84
N ARG A 16 -23.36 5.16 10.84
CA ARG A 16 -22.55 6.37 10.64
C ARG A 16 -22.70 6.83 9.19
N VAL A 17 -22.66 8.14 8.98
CA VAL A 17 -22.73 8.72 7.63
C VAL A 17 -21.61 8.20 6.72
N ASP A 18 -20.41 7.98 7.26
CA ASP A 18 -19.27 7.38 6.55
C ASP A 18 -19.59 5.97 6.04
N ASP A 19 -20.29 5.17 6.85
CA ASP A 19 -20.68 3.80 6.51
C ASP A 19 -21.79 3.81 5.46
N LEU A 20 -22.72 4.77 5.51
CA LEU A 20 -23.76 4.91 4.48
C LEU A 20 -23.19 5.21 3.08
N LEU A 21 -22.03 5.88 3.02
CA LEU A 21 -21.34 6.22 1.78
C LEU A 21 -20.38 5.12 1.31
N THR A 22 -19.85 4.32 2.24
CA THR A 22 -18.89 3.25 1.95
C THR A 22 -19.58 1.90 1.71
N VAL A 23 -20.70 1.64 2.39
CA VAL A 23 -21.48 0.40 2.27
C VAL A 23 -22.27 0.42 0.96
N ALA A 24 -22.30 -0.73 0.28
CA ALA A 24 -23.03 -0.87 -0.97
C ALA A 24 -24.54 -0.59 -0.76
N LYS A 25 -25.12 0.28 -1.60
CA LYS A 25 -26.57 0.59 -1.60
C LYS A 25 -27.45 -0.66 -1.55
N SER A 26 -27.03 -1.75 -2.20
CA SER A 26 -27.75 -3.03 -2.20
C SER A 26 -27.88 -3.68 -0.81
N GLN A 27 -26.85 -3.57 0.05
CA GLN A 27 -26.91 -4.10 1.41
C GLN A 27 -27.89 -3.32 2.27
N ILE A 28 -27.87 -1.98 2.17
CA ILE A 28 -28.80 -1.10 2.89
C ILE A 28 -30.25 -1.38 2.45
N GLN A 29 -30.48 -1.52 1.14
CA GLN A 29 -31.80 -1.88 0.60
C GLN A 29 -32.31 -3.21 1.14
N LYS A 30 -31.45 -4.24 1.22
CA LYS A 30 -31.81 -5.55 1.79
C LYS A 30 -32.18 -5.45 3.27
N MET A 31 -31.41 -4.70 4.06
CA MET A 31 -31.68 -4.50 5.48
C MET A 31 -33.03 -3.81 5.71
N ILE A 32 -33.31 -2.74 4.95
CA ILE A 32 -34.58 -2.02 5.02
C ILE A 32 -35.74 -2.94 4.62
N ALA A 33 -35.58 -3.71 3.53
CA ALA A 33 -36.60 -4.66 3.07
C ALA A 33 -36.92 -5.72 4.13
N GLN A 34 -35.90 -6.33 4.72
CA GLN A 34 -36.07 -7.34 5.77
C GLN A 34 -36.76 -6.77 7.01
N LYS A 35 -36.36 -5.58 7.46
CA LYS A 35 -36.94 -4.94 8.64
C LYS A 35 -38.40 -4.52 8.40
N ALA A 36 -38.68 -3.93 7.23
CA ALA A 36 -40.03 -3.54 6.85
C ALA A 36 -40.94 -4.77 6.70
N GLN A 37 -40.44 -5.88 6.13
CA GLN A 37 -41.21 -7.12 6.03
C GLN A 37 -41.53 -7.67 7.42
N LYS A 38 -40.55 -7.71 8.33
CA LYS A 38 -40.76 -8.17 9.71
C LYS A 38 -41.85 -7.36 10.43
N MET A 39 -41.85 -6.04 10.28
CA MET A 39 -42.90 -5.19 10.86
C MET A 39 -44.28 -5.47 10.23
N LEU A 40 -44.35 -5.66 8.91
CA LEU A 40 -45.60 -5.99 8.20
C LEU A 40 -46.17 -7.36 8.60
N ASP A 41 -45.30 -8.33 8.87
CA ASP A 41 -45.64 -9.66 9.36
C ASP A 41 -46.16 -9.60 10.80
N GLU A 42 -45.51 -8.79 11.67
CA GLU A 42 -45.97 -8.53 13.05
C GLU A 42 -47.36 -7.89 13.08
N TYR A 43 -47.65 -6.97 12.14
CA TYR A 43 -48.98 -6.38 11.97
C TYR A 43 -49.99 -7.30 11.28
N ARG A 44 -49.60 -8.53 10.89
CA ARG A 44 -50.44 -9.49 10.14
C ARG A 44 -51.11 -8.86 8.91
N SER A 45 -50.39 -7.98 8.23
CA SER A 45 -50.94 -7.17 7.13
C SER A 45 -51.23 -7.98 5.85
N GLY A 46 -50.64 -9.17 5.71
CA GLY A 46 -50.73 -9.98 4.49
C GLY A 46 -49.97 -9.40 3.29
N LEU A 47 -49.16 -8.35 3.51
CA LEU A 47 -48.41 -7.66 2.45
C LEU A 47 -46.98 -8.19 2.35
N TYR A 48 -46.52 -8.40 1.11
CA TYR A 48 -45.16 -8.82 0.80
C TYR A 48 -44.40 -7.73 0.03
N ILE A 49 -43.21 -7.40 0.51
CA ILE A 49 -42.32 -6.43 -0.13
C ILE A 49 -41.53 -7.12 -1.25
N LEU A 50 -41.84 -6.78 -2.50
CA LEU A 50 -41.14 -7.32 -3.67
C LEU A 50 -39.76 -6.69 -3.87
N ASN A 51 -39.65 -5.37 -3.75
CA ASN A 51 -38.40 -4.65 -3.93
C ASN A 51 -38.39 -3.34 -3.13
N VAL A 52 -37.23 -2.99 -2.59
CA VAL A 52 -36.96 -1.68 -1.98
C VAL A 52 -35.88 -1.01 -2.79
N ASN A 53 -36.22 0.11 -3.43
CA ASN A 53 -35.26 0.90 -4.18
C ASN A 53 -34.98 2.21 -3.45
N LEU A 54 -33.72 2.40 -3.08
CA LEU A 54 -33.24 3.62 -2.44
C LEU A 54 -33.02 4.67 -3.53
N GLN A 55 -33.85 5.72 -3.56
CA GLN A 55 -33.57 6.89 -4.39
C GLN A 55 -32.29 7.59 -3.89
N GLU A 56 -31.58 8.28 -4.78
CA GLU A 56 -30.30 8.91 -4.46
C GLU A 56 -30.36 9.74 -3.19
N VAL A 57 -29.61 9.30 -2.18
CA VAL A 57 -29.44 10.02 -0.91
C VAL A 57 -28.34 11.05 -1.14
N ASN A 58 -28.72 12.27 -1.51
CA ASN A 58 -27.79 13.39 -1.57
C ASN A 58 -27.69 14.05 -0.19
N PRO A 59 -26.49 14.16 0.41
CA PRO A 59 -26.33 14.92 1.65
C PRO A 59 -26.73 16.39 1.44
N PRO A 60 -27.28 17.06 2.48
CA PRO A 60 -27.59 18.48 2.41
C PRO A 60 -26.35 19.29 2.01
N LYS A 61 -26.53 20.32 1.17
CA LYS A 61 -25.42 21.13 0.62
C LYS A 61 -24.49 21.71 1.69
N GLU A 62 -25.03 21.97 2.88
CA GLU A 62 -24.32 22.56 4.02
C GLU A 62 -23.24 21.62 4.60
N VAL A 63 -23.45 20.30 4.56
CA VAL A 63 -22.53 19.31 5.12
C VAL A 63 -21.72 18.57 4.05
N ALA A 64 -22.18 18.57 2.80
CA ALA A 64 -21.48 17.93 1.69
C ALA A 64 -20.04 18.45 1.48
N GLN A 65 -19.76 19.70 1.82
CA GLN A 65 -18.41 20.25 1.76
C GLN A 65 -17.51 19.67 2.86
N ALA A 66 -17.96 19.68 4.12
CA ALA A 66 -17.21 19.13 5.24
C ALA A 66 -16.90 17.64 5.08
N PHE A 67 -17.80 16.86 4.48
CA PHE A 67 -17.56 15.45 4.18
C PHE A 67 -16.53 15.25 3.06
N ARG A 68 -16.59 16.07 2.00
CA ARG A 68 -15.54 16.06 0.96
C ARG A 68 -14.18 16.40 1.55
N ASP A 69 -14.13 17.37 2.45
CA ASP A 69 -12.89 17.78 3.09
C ASP A 69 -12.29 16.66 3.96
N VAL A 70 -13.12 15.90 4.70
CA VAL A 70 -12.65 14.74 5.50
C VAL A 70 -12.16 13.60 4.61
N ALA A 71 -12.88 13.30 3.53
CA ALA A 71 -12.46 12.26 2.57
C ALA A 71 -11.13 12.64 1.90
N SER A 72 -11.02 13.87 1.40
CA SER A 72 -9.77 14.40 0.81
C SER A 72 -8.62 14.43 1.82
N ALA A 73 -8.87 14.82 3.08
CA ALA A 73 -7.84 14.80 4.11
C ALA A 73 -7.34 13.38 4.42
N LYS A 74 -8.23 12.37 4.36
CA LYS A 74 -7.86 10.97 4.55
C LYS A 74 -7.01 10.44 3.38
N GLU A 75 -7.41 10.76 2.14
CA GLU A 75 -6.61 10.45 0.95
C GLU A 75 -5.23 11.12 0.98
N GLU A 76 -5.15 12.42 1.28
CA GLU A 76 -3.88 13.13 1.40
C GLU A 76 -2.97 12.52 2.47
N ARG A 77 -3.55 12.07 3.59
CA ARG A 77 -2.80 11.39 4.65
C ARG A 77 -2.21 10.07 4.15
N GLU A 78 -3.02 9.24 3.50
CA GLU A 78 -2.56 7.96 2.93
C GLU A 78 -1.51 8.19 1.84
N GLU A 79 -1.69 9.20 0.98
CA GLU A 79 -0.71 9.58 -0.03
C GLU A 79 0.63 10.01 0.59
N LYS A 80 0.61 10.85 1.63
CA LYS A 80 1.82 11.27 2.34
C LYS A 80 2.54 10.10 2.99
N ILE A 81 1.81 9.17 3.61
CA ILE A 81 2.38 7.96 4.21
C ILE A 81 3.04 7.08 3.13
N ASN A 82 2.35 6.85 2.01
CA ASN A 82 2.88 6.05 0.91
C ASN A 82 4.12 6.69 0.28
N LYS A 83 4.11 8.00 0.04
CA LYS A 83 5.28 8.74 -0.47
C LYS A 83 6.46 8.64 0.49
N ALA A 84 6.22 8.81 1.79
CA ALA A 84 7.27 8.67 2.80
C ALA A 84 7.85 7.25 2.77
N GLN A 85 7.01 6.21 2.85
CA GLN A 85 7.47 4.81 2.80
C GLN A 85 8.24 4.51 1.51
N GLY A 86 7.77 5.01 0.36
CA GLY A 86 8.49 4.89 -0.92
C GLY A 86 9.88 5.52 -0.87
N TYR A 87 9.99 6.72 -0.30
CA TYR A 87 11.27 7.41 -0.11
C TYR A 87 12.21 6.63 0.81
N TRP A 88 11.71 6.16 1.96
CA TRP A 88 12.49 5.32 2.89
C TRP A 88 12.99 4.03 2.22
N ASN A 89 12.12 3.37 1.46
CA ASN A 89 12.43 2.14 0.75
C ASN A 89 13.37 2.35 -0.46
N ALA A 90 13.49 3.57 -0.99
CA ALA A 90 14.44 3.88 -2.04
C ALA A 90 15.81 4.26 -1.47
N VAL A 91 15.85 5.22 -0.53
CA VAL A 91 17.10 5.85 -0.10
C VAL A 91 17.98 4.89 0.71
N ILE A 92 17.41 4.11 1.63
CA ILE A 92 18.23 3.22 2.48
C ILE A 92 18.88 2.10 1.68
N PRO A 93 18.16 1.36 0.82
CA PRO A 93 18.78 0.33 -0.02
C PRO A 93 19.78 0.90 -1.01
N GLU A 94 19.50 2.05 -1.62
CA GLU A 94 20.43 2.71 -2.55
C GLU A 94 21.73 3.12 -1.85
N ALA A 95 21.63 3.76 -0.67
CA ALA A 95 22.80 4.16 0.11
C ALA A 95 23.63 2.95 0.55
N ARG A 96 22.99 1.87 1.00
CA ARG A 96 23.67 0.61 1.32
C ARG A 96 24.35 0.00 0.10
N GLY A 97 23.67 -0.04 -1.04
CA GLY A 97 24.22 -0.56 -2.30
C GLY A 97 25.46 0.23 -2.74
N LYS A 98 25.41 1.56 -2.65
CA LYS A 98 26.56 2.44 -2.92
C LYS A 98 27.73 2.15 -1.99
N ALA A 99 27.47 2.04 -0.68
CA ALA A 99 28.51 1.73 0.31
C ALA A 99 29.18 0.37 0.03
N HIS A 100 28.38 -0.67 -0.21
CA HIS A 100 28.90 -2.00 -0.55
C HIS A 100 29.70 -2.00 -1.85
N LYS A 101 29.22 -1.27 -2.87
CA LYS A 101 29.96 -1.11 -4.13
C LYS A 101 31.33 -0.47 -3.89
N THR A 102 31.39 0.64 -3.14
CA THR A 102 32.66 1.31 -2.83
C THR A 102 33.64 0.39 -2.08
N ILE A 103 33.15 -0.41 -1.13
CA ILE A 103 34.00 -1.38 -0.42
C ILE A 103 34.50 -2.46 -1.38
N SER A 104 33.61 -3.04 -2.18
CA SER A 104 33.96 -4.09 -3.14
C SER A 104 34.94 -3.60 -4.21
N ASP A 105 34.78 -2.38 -4.69
CA ASP A 105 35.70 -1.76 -5.67
C ASP A 105 37.09 -1.57 -5.04
N ALA A 106 37.15 -1.14 -3.77
CA ALA A 106 38.42 -0.99 -3.05
C ALA A 106 39.12 -2.33 -2.76
N GLU A 107 38.35 -3.36 -2.39
CA GLU A 107 38.87 -4.72 -2.20
C GLU A 107 39.39 -5.31 -3.52
N GLY A 108 38.63 -5.15 -4.61
CA GLY A 108 39.04 -5.58 -5.95
C GLY A 108 40.34 -4.91 -6.41
N TYR A 109 40.45 -3.59 -6.23
CA TYR A 109 41.67 -2.86 -6.56
C TYR A 109 42.87 -3.33 -5.74
N LYS A 110 42.68 -3.58 -4.43
CA LYS A 110 43.73 -4.11 -3.56
C LYS A 110 44.21 -5.48 -4.05
N GLU A 111 43.29 -6.38 -4.38
CA GLU A 111 43.63 -7.71 -4.89
C GLU A 111 44.35 -7.63 -6.24
N GLU A 112 43.88 -6.77 -7.15
CA GLU A 112 44.53 -6.51 -8.43
C GLU A 112 46.00 -6.10 -8.24
N VAL A 113 46.26 -5.09 -7.39
CA VAL A 113 47.61 -4.61 -7.10
C VAL A 113 48.48 -5.72 -6.50
N MET A 114 47.94 -6.50 -5.56
CA MET A 114 48.68 -7.62 -4.96
C MET A 114 49.03 -8.70 -5.99
N ASN A 115 48.10 -9.05 -6.87
CA ASN A 115 48.31 -10.07 -7.89
C ASN A 115 49.33 -9.62 -8.94
N VAL A 116 49.28 -8.36 -9.36
CA VAL A 116 50.29 -7.76 -10.25
C VAL A 116 51.68 -7.82 -9.60
N ALA A 117 51.81 -7.33 -8.36
CA ALA A 117 53.08 -7.34 -7.66
C ALA A 117 53.65 -8.76 -7.46
N ARG A 118 52.80 -9.74 -7.14
CA ARG A 118 53.21 -11.14 -7.03
C ARG A 118 53.66 -11.71 -8.38
N GLY A 119 52.90 -11.47 -9.45
CA GLY A 119 53.25 -11.92 -10.79
C GLY A 119 54.57 -11.34 -11.28
N ASP A 120 54.85 -10.07 -10.99
CA ASP A 120 56.13 -9.44 -11.35
C ASP A 120 57.30 -9.99 -10.52
N ALA A 121 57.10 -10.23 -9.22
CA ALA A 121 58.11 -10.87 -8.36
C ALA A 121 58.44 -12.30 -8.82
N GLU A 122 57.43 -13.07 -9.23
CA GLU A 122 57.60 -14.42 -9.78
C GLU A 122 58.38 -14.39 -11.10
N LYS A 123 58.02 -13.49 -12.03
CA LYS A 123 58.76 -13.29 -13.29
C LYS A 123 60.22 -12.92 -13.05
N PHE A 124 60.49 -11.98 -12.14
CA PHE A 124 61.84 -11.57 -11.81
C PHE A 124 62.66 -12.72 -11.22
N SER A 125 62.06 -13.49 -10.30
CA SER A 125 62.70 -14.64 -9.67
C SER A 125 63.03 -15.74 -10.70
N ALA A 126 62.11 -16.01 -11.63
CA ALA A 126 62.32 -16.95 -12.73
C ALA A 126 63.48 -16.48 -13.64
N MET A 127 63.48 -15.20 -14.05
CA MET A 127 64.55 -14.64 -14.88
C MET A 127 65.93 -14.67 -14.19
N LEU A 128 65.99 -14.35 -12.90
CA LEU A 128 67.22 -14.44 -12.11
C LEU A 128 67.73 -15.89 -12.01
N GLY A 129 66.82 -16.86 -11.86
CA GLY A 129 67.14 -18.28 -11.84
C GLY A 129 67.78 -18.75 -13.15
N GLU A 130 67.21 -18.36 -14.29
CA GLU A 130 67.77 -18.65 -15.62
C GLU A 130 69.13 -17.97 -15.83
N TYR A 131 69.27 -16.70 -15.45
CA TYR A 131 70.54 -15.97 -15.57
C TYR A 131 71.68 -16.61 -14.76
N ARG A 132 71.38 -17.10 -13.55
CA ARG A 132 72.36 -17.81 -12.71
C ARG A 132 72.78 -19.14 -13.34
N ARG A 133 71.83 -19.92 -13.86
CA ARG A 133 72.12 -21.18 -14.57
C ARG A 133 72.97 -20.96 -15.83
N ALA A 134 72.74 -19.87 -16.56
CA ALA A 134 73.51 -19.54 -17.76
C ALA A 134 74.97 -19.12 -17.48
N LYS A 135 75.32 -18.76 -16.24
CA LYS A 135 76.72 -18.44 -15.85
C LYS A 135 77.53 -19.64 -15.37
N ASP A 136 76.88 -20.76 -15.04
CA ASP A 136 77.52 -22.01 -14.59
C ASP A 136 77.87 -22.96 -15.77
N VAL A 137 77.77 -22.48 -17.01
CA VAL A 137 78.15 -23.19 -18.25
C VAL A 137 79.26 -22.43 -18.97
#